data_AF-A0A318IQP2-F1
#
_entry.id   AF-A0A318IQP2-F1
#
_cell.length_a   1.000
_cell.length_b   1.000
_cell.length_c   1.000
_cell.angle_alpha   90.00
_cell.angle_beta   90.00
_cell.angle_gamma   90.00
#
_symmetry.space_group_name_H-M   'P 1'
#
loop_
_entity.id
_entity.type
_entity.pdbx_description
1 polymer ?
#
loop_
_entity_poly.entity_id
_entity_poly.type
_entity_poly.pdbx_seq_one_letter_code
_entity_poly.pdbx_strand_id
1 'polypeptide(L)'
;MRSIIQFVSASLLVLSASTGAYAQDPNVEGRNFLAEGNNSAASKKFAEAAKINPFDASALNNQAVALAAQGDNEKALNLLERANRLAPNRADITANLNELRNWMNRNSPQVAAVQRKSPVPGAYPNQGDIPPEPPPLWKK
;
A
#
# COMPACT_ATOMS: atom_id res chain seq x y z
N MET A 1 -45.81 -31.70 -18.40
CA MET A 1 -45.09 -31.10 -17.25
C MET A 1 -43.61 -31.45 -17.36
N ARG A 2 -42.74 -30.47 -17.06
CA ARG A 2 -41.27 -30.51 -16.90
C ARG A 2 -40.43 -30.20 -18.17
N SER A 3 -40.28 -28.90 -18.46
CA SER A 3 -39.14 -28.38 -19.23
C SER A 3 -38.12 -27.81 -18.24
N ILE A 4 -36.91 -28.36 -18.28
CA ILE A 4 -35.76 -28.01 -17.44
C ILE A 4 -35.06 -26.83 -18.11
N ILE A 5 -35.08 -25.65 -17.49
CA ILE A 5 -34.31 -24.49 -17.93
C ILE A 5 -32.88 -24.68 -17.40
N GLN A 6 -31.94 -24.94 -18.31
CA GLN A 6 -30.51 -24.96 -17.98
C GLN A 6 -30.02 -23.52 -17.77
N PHE A 7 -29.51 -23.24 -16.58
CA PHE A 7 -28.74 -22.03 -16.29
C PHE A 7 -27.39 -22.13 -17.00
N VAL A 8 -27.14 -21.27 -18.00
CA VAL A 8 -25.80 -21.11 -18.57
C VAL A 8 -25.00 -20.20 -17.65
N SER A 9 -24.28 -20.81 -16.71
CA SER A 9 -23.29 -20.13 -15.88
C SER A 9 -22.10 -19.78 -16.76
N ALA A 10 -21.96 -18.51 -17.15
CA ALA A 10 -20.78 -18.02 -17.85
C ALA A 10 -19.59 -17.93 -16.87
N SER A 11 -18.91 -19.06 -16.65
CA SER A 11 -17.59 -19.06 -16.03
C SER A 11 -16.57 -18.64 -17.09
N LEU A 12 -16.12 -17.38 -17.01
CA LEU A 12 -15.02 -16.90 -17.84
C LEU A 12 -13.73 -17.58 -17.36
N LEU A 13 -13.41 -18.71 -17.98
CA LEU A 13 -12.14 -19.41 -17.83
C LEU A 13 -11.10 -18.66 -18.68
N VAL A 14 -10.30 -17.79 -18.07
CA VAL A 14 -9.13 -17.21 -18.75
C VAL A 14 -8.07 -18.30 -18.82
N LEU A 15 -7.98 -18.95 -19.98
CA LEU A 15 -7.03 -20.00 -20.28
C LEU A 15 -5.61 -19.42 -20.33
N SER A 16 -4.75 -19.94 -19.47
CA SER A 16 -3.32 -19.62 -19.37
C SER A 16 -2.57 -19.99 -20.65
N ALA A 17 -1.93 -19.00 -21.28
CA ALA A 17 -0.85 -19.26 -22.23
C ALA A 17 0.45 -19.44 -21.44
N SER A 18 0.88 -20.69 -21.24
CA SER A 18 2.26 -21.00 -20.88
C SER A 18 2.98 -21.44 -22.15
N THR A 19 4.03 -20.71 -22.53
CA THR A 19 5.32 -21.23 -23.02
C THR A 19 6.19 -20.05 -23.43
N GLY A 20 7.29 -19.80 -22.70
CA GLY A 20 8.45 -19.13 -23.31
C GLY A 20 9.14 -17.96 -22.59
N ALA A 21 9.07 -17.83 -21.26
CA ALA A 21 10.04 -17.11 -20.43
C ALA A 21 9.62 -17.34 -18.97
N TYR A 22 10.54 -17.28 -18.01
CA TYR A 22 10.16 -17.06 -16.61
C TYR A 22 9.14 -15.93 -16.57
N ALA A 23 7.88 -16.20 -16.24
CA ALA A 23 6.95 -15.12 -15.93
C ALA A 23 7.57 -14.44 -14.71
N GLN A 24 8.21 -13.29 -14.93
CA GLN A 24 8.83 -12.52 -13.86
C GLN A 24 7.73 -12.26 -12.84
N ASP A 25 7.87 -12.82 -11.63
CA ASP A 25 6.87 -12.62 -10.59
C ASP A 25 6.91 -11.15 -10.18
N PRO A 26 5.85 -10.36 -10.46
CA PRO A 26 5.85 -8.94 -10.12
C PRO A 26 5.99 -8.71 -8.61
N ASN A 27 5.65 -9.68 -7.76
CA ASN A 27 5.96 -9.60 -6.33
C ASN A 27 7.46 -9.70 -6.04
N VAL A 28 8.20 -10.54 -6.76
CA VAL A 28 9.67 -10.63 -6.62
C VAL A 28 10.32 -9.35 -7.11
N GLU A 29 9.96 -8.88 -8.31
CA GLU A 29 10.51 -7.64 -8.87
C GLU A 29 10.20 -6.43 -7.96
N GLY A 30 8.97 -6.35 -7.45
CA GLY A 30 8.58 -5.29 -6.52
C GLY A 30 9.42 -5.28 -5.24
N ARG A 31 9.75 -6.46 -4.69
CA ARG A 31 10.64 -6.55 -3.52
C ARG A 31 12.07 -6.14 -3.82
N ASN A 32 12.57 -6.46 -5.02
CA ASN A 32 13.91 -6.03 -5.44
C ASN A 32 13.97 -4.51 -5.55
N PHE A 33 12.99 -3.88 -6.19
CA PHE A 33 12.92 -2.41 -6.25
C PHE A 33 12.76 -1.76 -4.88
N LEU A 34 12.02 -2.37 -3.94
CA LEU A 34 11.99 -1.89 -2.55
C LEU A 34 13.37 -1.96 -1.88
N ALA A 35 14.11 -3.05 -2.07
CA ALA A 35 15.45 -3.20 -1.51
C ALA A 35 16.45 -2.18 -2.08
N GLU A 36 16.24 -1.76 -3.33
CA GLU A 36 16.99 -0.69 -4.00
C GLU A 36 16.52 0.73 -3.61
N GLY A 37 15.43 0.85 -2.84
CA GLY A 37 14.81 2.13 -2.52
C GLY A 37 14.03 2.78 -3.67
N ASN A 38 13.86 2.07 -4.79
CA ASN A 38 13.08 2.54 -5.94
C ASN A 38 11.58 2.31 -5.70
N ASN A 39 11.01 3.14 -4.82
CA ASN A 39 9.62 3.04 -4.39
C ASN A 39 8.63 3.18 -5.56
N SER A 40 8.94 4.00 -6.57
CA SER A 40 8.07 4.17 -7.74
C SER A 40 7.98 2.91 -8.60
N ALA A 41 9.10 2.25 -8.85
CA ALA A 41 9.10 0.98 -9.58
C ALA A 41 8.46 -0.14 -8.75
N ALA A 42 8.76 -0.18 -7.44
CA ALA A 42 8.15 -1.12 -6.52
C ALA A 42 6.62 -1.03 -6.51
N SER A 43 6.05 0.18 -6.37
CA SER A 43 4.60 0.35 -6.31
C SER A 43 3.90 -0.11 -7.60
N LYS A 44 4.52 0.11 -8.77
CA LYS A 44 4.02 -0.38 -10.06
C LYS A 44 4.02 -1.90 -10.11
N LYS A 45 5.10 -2.54 -9.67
CA LYS A 45 5.21 -4.01 -9.66
C LYS A 45 4.23 -4.64 -8.68
N PHE A 46 4.05 -4.11 -7.48
CA PHE A 46 2.99 -4.61 -6.60
C PHE A 46 1.58 -4.33 -7.12
N ALA A 47 1.37 -3.24 -7.86
CA ALA A 47 0.09 -3.01 -8.54
C ALA A 47 -0.17 -4.06 -9.64
N GLU A 48 0.85 -4.48 -10.38
CA GLU A 48 0.77 -5.60 -11.33
C GLU A 48 0.44 -6.91 -10.59
N ALA A 49 1.12 -7.20 -9.47
CA ALA A 49 0.83 -8.36 -8.65
C ALA A 49 -0.62 -8.36 -8.12
N ALA A 50 -1.11 -7.21 -7.65
CA ALA A 50 -2.48 -7.04 -7.18
C ALA A 50 -3.54 -7.14 -8.29
N LYS A 51 -3.17 -6.90 -9.56
CA LYS A 51 -4.05 -7.19 -10.71
C LYS A 51 -4.18 -8.69 -10.97
N ILE A 52 -3.09 -9.44 -10.77
CA ILE A 52 -3.06 -10.90 -10.94
C ILE A 52 -3.81 -11.57 -9.79
N ASN A 53 -3.51 -11.19 -8.55
CA ASN A 53 -4.20 -11.66 -7.36
C ASN A 53 -4.67 -10.47 -6.49
N PRO A 54 -5.93 -10.04 -6.65
CA PRO A 54 -6.50 -8.96 -5.85
C PRO A 54 -6.62 -9.26 -4.34
N PHE A 55 -6.45 -10.52 -3.93
CA PHE A 55 -6.57 -10.95 -2.53
C PHE A 55 -5.22 -11.20 -1.86
N ASP A 56 -4.10 -10.91 -2.55
CA ASP A 56 -2.76 -11.00 -1.96
C ASP A 56 -2.53 -9.86 -0.96
N ALA A 57 -2.75 -10.15 0.32
CA ALA A 57 -2.53 -9.19 1.40
C ALA A 57 -1.06 -8.72 1.49
N SER A 58 -0.10 -9.56 1.07
CA SER A 58 1.34 -9.20 1.10
C SER A 58 1.68 -8.23 -0.03
N ALA A 59 1.15 -8.46 -1.24
CA ALA A 59 1.30 -7.51 -2.36
C ALA A 59 0.66 -6.15 -2.03
N LEU A 60 -0.55 -6.15 -1.47
CA LEU A 60 -1.26 -4.92 -1.07
C LEU A 60 -0.49 -4.17 0.02
N ASN A 61 0.03 -4.87 1.03
CA ASN A 61 0.88 -4.29 2.07
C ASN A 61 2.14 -3.65 1.46
N ASN A 62 2.87 -4.38 0.63
CA ASN A 62 4.12 -3.88 0.07
C ASN A 62 3.90 -2.72 -0.92
N GLN A 63 2.79 -2.73 -1.66
CA GLN A 63 2.38 -1.58 -2.48
C GLN A 63 2.12 -0.35 -1.60
N ALA A 64 1.42 -0.53 -0.48
CA ALA A 64 1.15 0.55 0.45
C ALA A 64 2.43 1.12 1.05
N VAL A 65 3.39 0.27 1.42
CA VAL A 65 4.71 0.67 1.90
C VAL A 65 5.42 1.53 0.86
N ALA A 66 5.45 1.08 -0.40
CA ALA A 66 6.07 1.83 -1.49
C ALA A 66 5.38 3.18 -1.74
N LEU A 67 4.05 3.25 -1.62
CA LEU A 67 3.27 4.48 -1.80
C LEU A 67 3.44 5.45 -0.63
N ALA A 68 3.48 4.94 0.61
CA ALA A 68 3.77 5.76 1.78
C ALA A 68 5.14 6.44 1.61
N ALA A 69 6.17 5.69 1.22
CA ALA A 69 7.50 6.25 0.95
C ALA A 69 7.55 7.24 -0.23
N GLN A 70 6.48 7.35 -1.04
CA GLN A 70 6.29 8.38 -2.07
C GLN A 70 5.46 9.57 -1.59
N GLY A 71 4.97 9.56 -0.35
CA GLY A 71 4.05 10.57 0.20
C GLY A 71 2.58 10.33 -0.12
N ASP A 72 2.24 9.27 -0.87
CA ASP A 72 0.88 8.89 -1.29
C ASP A 72 0.11 8.20 -0.14
N ASN A 73 0.06 8.85 1.03
CA ASN A 73 -0.40 8.28 2.30
C ASN A 73 -1.87 7.83 2.29
N GLU A 74 -2.75 8.54 1.58
CA GLU A 74 -4.16 8.16 1.48
C GLU A 74 -4.34 6.84 0.73
N LYS A 75 -3.60 6.65 -0.38
CA LYS A 75 -3.64 5.38 -1.13
C LYS A 75 -3.02 4.25 -0.31
N ALA A 76 -1.91 4.53 0.37
CA ALA A 76 -1.27 3.57 1.27
C ALA A 76 -2.23 3.12 2.39
N LEU A 77 -2.95 4.05 3.01
CA LEU A 77 -3.94 3.76 4.05
C LEU A 77 -5.04 2.82 3.53
N ASN A 78 -5.63 3.15 2.38
CA ASN A 78 -6.68 2.32 1.76
C ASN A 78 -6.20 0.88 1.48
N LEU A 79 -4.96 0.73 0.99
CA LEU A 79 -4.36 -0.57 0.71
C LEU A 79 -4.06 -1.36 1.99
N LEU A 80 -3.52 -0.71 3.03
CA LEU A 80 -3.27 -1.35 4.32
C LEU A 80 -4.57 -1.79 5.01
N GLU A 81 -5.62 -0.98 4.94
CA GLU A 81 -6.93 -1.36 5.47
C GLU A 81 -7.51 -2.57 4.74
N ARG A 82 -7.36 -2.62 3.42
CA ARG A 82 -7.75 -3.79 2.63
C ARG A 82 -6.91 -5.01 2.98
N ALA A 83 -5.59 -4.87 3.06
CA ALA A 83 -4.68 -5.95 3.42
C ALA A 83 -5.01 -6.50 4.82
N ASN A 84 -5.31 -5.63 5.78
CA ASN A 84 -5.72 -5.99 7.13
C ASN A 84 -7.08 -6.72 7.16
N ARG A 85 -8.05 -6.31 6.32
CA ARG A 85 -9.32 -7.06 6.18
C ARG A 85 -9.11 -8.47 5.63
N LEU A 86 -8.17 -8.64 4.71
CA LEU A 86 -7.86 -9.93 4.09
C LEU A 86 -7.07 -10.86 5.02
N ALA A 87 -6.18 -10.30 5.84
CA ALA A 87 -5.32 -11.05 6.75
C ALA A 87 -5.23 -10.37 8.13
N PRO A 88 -6.30 -10.37 8.94
CA PRO A 88 -6.36 -9.61 10.20
C PRO A 88 -5.36 -10.10 11.27
N ASN A 89 -4.83 -11.31 11.13
CA ASN A 89 -3.85 -11.89 12.06
C ASN A 89 -2.39 -11.62 11.65
N ARG A 90 -2.15 -10.85 10.59
CA ARG A 90 -0.80 -10.48 10.13
C ARG A 90 -0.29 -9.27 10.89
N ALA A 91 0.57 -9.52 11.87
CA ALA A 91 1.13 -8.50 12.76
C ALA A 91 1.90 -7.39 12.01
N ASP A 92 2.59 -7.73 10.93
CA ASP A 92 3.30 -6.79 10.06
C ASP A 92 2.34 -5.78 9.39
N ILE A 93 1.21 -6.26 8.87
CA ILE A 93 0.19 -5.42 8.22
C ILE A 93 -0.46 -4.49 9.26
N THR A 94 -0.81 -5.04 10.42
CA THR A 94 -1.39 -4.25 11.53
C THR A 94 -0.41 -3.20 12.03
N ALA A 95 0.87 -3.52 12.16
CA ALA A 95 1.91 -2.58 12.55
C ALA A 95 2.01 -1.42 11.56
N ASN A 96 2.09 -1.73 10.25
CA ASN A 96 2.18 -0.73 9.19
C ASN A 96 0.96 0.19 9.14
N LEU A 97 -0.24 -0.38 9.30
CA LEU A 97 -1.49 0.38 9.34
C LEU A 97 -1.50 1.36 10.53
N ASN A 98 -1.12 0.88 11.72
CA ASN A 98 -1.10 1.71 12.92
C ASN A 98 -0.03 2.80 12.84
N GLU A 99 1.15 2.48 12.31
CA GLU A 99 2.23 3.43 12.13
C GLU A 99 1.85 4.56 11.16
N LEU A 100 1.26 4.20 10.01
CA LEU A 100 0.78 5.18 9.04
C LEU A 100 -0.31 6.07 9.63
N ARG A 101 -1.32 5.49 10.31
CA ARG A 101 -2.39 6.27 10.97
C ARG A 101 -1.84 7.24 12.02
N ASN A 102 -0.90 6.77 12.83
CA ASN A 102 -0.26 7.60 13.85
C ASN A 102 0.53 8.76 13.22
N TRP A 103 1.26 8.49 12.14
CA TRP A 103 1.96 9.54 11.41
C TRP A 103 0.98 10.54 10.78
N MET A 104 -0.07 10.08 10.11
CA MET A 104 -1.08 10.97 9.50
C MET A 104 -1.78 11.85 10.54
N ASN A 105 -2.11 11.30 11.71
CA ASN A 105 -2.73 12.05 12.79
C ASN A 105 -1.82 13.16 13.33
N ARG A 106 -0.54 12.84 13.62
CA ARG A 106 0.45 13.81 14.13
C ARG A 106 0.78 14.91 13.14
N ASN A 107 0.77 14.60 11.85
CA ASN A 107 1.13 15.52 10.79
C ASN A 107 -0.08 16.16 10.10
N SER A 108 -1.27 16.00 10.68
CA SER A 108 -2.46 16.73 10.24
C SER A 108 -2.27 18.23 10.50
N PRO A 109 -2.77 19.12 9.62
CA PRO A 109 -2.63 20.57 9.79
C PRO A 109 -3.16 21.09 11.13
N GLN A 110 -4.23 20.46 11.65
CA GLN A 110 -4.82 20.83 12.94
C GLN A 110 -3.88 20.51 14.11
N VAL A 111 -3.23 19.34 14.11
CA VAL A 111 -2.29 18.93 15.16
C VAL A 111 -0.97 19.69 15.05
N ALA A 112 -0.49 19.95 13.83
CA ALA A 112 0.70 20.77 13.60
C ALA A 112 0.53 22.19 14.16
N ALA A 113 -0.65 22.81 13.98
CA ALA A 113 -0.94 24.14 14.53
C ALA A 113 -0.95 24.18 16.07
N VAL A 114 -1.34 23.08 16.73
CA VAL A 114 -1.31 22.97 18.19
C VAL A 114 0.13 22.82 18.70
N GLN A 115 0.98 22.05 18.02
CA GLN A 115 2.39 21.89 18.39
C GLN A 115 3.22 23.17 18.18
N ARG A 116 2.89 23.99 17.16
CA ARG A 116 3.55 25.28 16.89
C ARG A 116 3.28 26.37 17.94
N LYS A 117 2.36 26.17 18.89
CA LYS A 117 2.02 27.19 19.91
C LYS A 117 3.07 27.40 21.00
N SER A 118 4.20 26.70 21.00
CA SER A 118 5.39 27.13 21.76
C SER A 118 6.14 28.18 20.95
N PRO A 119 6.07 29.49 21.29
CA PRO A 119 6.74 30.51 20.50
C PRO A 119 8.24 30.36 20.72
N VAL A 120 8.98 30.03 19.66
CA VAL A 120 10.42 30.31 19.59
C VAL A 120 10.54 31.64 18.84
N PRO A 121 10.81 32.77 19.53
CA PRO A 121 11.00 34.04 18.87
C PRO A 121 12.19 33.95 17.90
N GLY A 122 11.96 34.17 16.60
CA GLY A 122 13.02 34.24 15.58
C GLY A 122 13.10 33.09 14.57
N ALA A 123 12.21 32.10 14.61
CA ALA A 123 12.19 31.05 13.58
C ALA A 123 11.51 31.54 12.29
N TYR A 124 12.30 31.75 11.22
CA TYR A 124 11.77 32.07 9.89
C TYR A 124 10.90 30.92 9.34
N PRO A 125 9.77 31.21 8.66
CA PRO A 125 8.89 30.18 8.13
C PRO A 125 9.38 29.72 6.76
N ASN A 126 10.17 28.65 6.68
CA ASN A 126 10.44 28.01 5.38
C ASN A 126 10.56 26.48 5.42
N GLN A 127 10.09 25.83 6.49
CA GLN A 127 10.07 24.36 6.57
C GLN A 127 8.83 23.79 7.28
N GLY A 128 7.90 24.64 7.72
CA GLY A 128 6.78 24.22 8.55
C GLY A 128 5.65 23.53 7.81
N ASP A 129 5.37 23.90 6.56
CA ASP A 129 4.08 23.57 5.91
C ASP A 129 4.08 22.27 5.09
N ILE A 130 5.26 21.65 4.93
CA ILE A 130 5.38 20.33 4.31
C ILE A 130 5.49 19.30 5.43
N PRO A 131 4.53 18.37 5.56
CA PRO A 131 4.66 17.25 6.49
C PRO A 131 6.00 16.53 6.30
N PRO A 132 6.72 16.17 7.37
CA PRO A 132 7.94 15.36 7.25
C PRO A 132 7.62 14.04 6.53
N GLU A 133 8.58 13.42 5.85
CA GLU A 133 8.29 12.13 5.19
C GLU A 133 7.70 11.10 6.18
N PRO A 134 6.77 10.23 5.73
CA PRO A 134 6.23 9.17 6.56
C PRO A 134 7.34 8.21 7.00
N PRO A 135 7.21 7.61 8.19
CA PRO A 135 8.23 6.71 8.71
C PRO A 135 8.35 5.47 7.80
N PRO A 136 9.53 4.83 7.78
CA PRO A 136 9.69 3.54 7.11
C PRO A 136 8.78 2.49 7.74
N LEU A 137 7.75 2.05 7.00
CA LEU A 137 6.77 1.04 7.42
C LEU A 137 7.35 -0.40 7.37
N TRP A 138 8.65 -0.58 7.59
CA TRP A 138 9.28 -1.90 7.65
C TRP A 138 10.29 -1.94 8.80
N LYS A 139 9.90 -2.55 9.91
CA LYS A 139 10.85 -2.96 10.95
C LYS A 139 10.66 -4.45 11.22
N LYS A 140 11.78 -5.18 11.07
CA LYS A 140 11.93 -6.61 11.41
C LYS A 140 11.97 -6.77 12.93
#